data_AF-A0A9E3C3E0-F1
#
_entry.id   AF-A0A9E3C3E0-F1
#
_cell.length_a   1.000
_cell.length_b   1.000
_cell.length_c   1.000
_cell.angle_alpha   90.00
_cell.angle_beta   90.00
_cell.angle_gamma   90.00
#
_symmetry.space_group_name_H-M   'P 1'
#
loop_
_entity.id
_entity.type
_entity.pdbx_description
1 polymer ?
#
loop_
_entity_poly.entity_id
_entity_poly.type
_entity_poly.pdbx_seq_one_letter_code
_entity_poly.pdbx_strand_id
1 'polypeptide(L)'
;MSGTTSSAAPPAASTAPASGGLPTLPPQYSTGNLGFFTRQTEAVPTSVTVGPDGALYVGVLTGIPYADGYAYVARIANPSATTGFDGTTPSGVPQVYASGFGEVQSISFNNSTGDMYVLEYINSNEVYDPTQNPNDLPPSKLIQVAPDGTRTTISGPELHLGNYVLVNQKTGDVYVAIDNDGPGTATSPGTGEVLDYHQDPSTGAWNSSVLASGLNNPRGMAFGPDGNLYVLEQGTGTPSGAPGADTAPTIPFIPGQVSERFGYTGSITRVDITGDGSQQRIYTGLPSFREFNPTTGQDR
;
A
#
# COMPACT_ATOMS: atom_id res chain seq x y z
N MET A 1 34.91 -32.83 32.84
CA MET A 1 34.05 -32.60 31.66
C MET A 1 32.77 -33.41 31.85
N SER A 2 31.65 -32.74 32.04
CA SER A 2 30.31 -33.27 31.74
C SER A 2 29.37 -32.08 31.77
N GLY A 3 28.86 -31.70 30.60
CA GLY A 3 28.00 -30.54 30.42
C GLY A 3 26.55 -30.87 30.77
N THR A 4 25.92 -29.98 31.52
CA THR A 4 24.47 -29.95 31.70
C THR A 4 23.93 -28.77 30.89
N THR A 5 23.25 -29.05 29.78
CA THR A 5 22.47 -28.06 29.05
C THR A 5 21.23 -27.71 29.87
N SER A 6 21.18 -26.51 30.45
CA SER A 6 19.93 -25.98 31.02
C SER A 6 19.03 -25.55 29.87
N SER A 7 17.94 -26.31 29.66
CA SER A 7 16.80 -25.86 28.88
C SER A 7 16.18 -24.67 29.61
N ALA A 8 16.43 -23.45 29.12
CA ALA A 8 15.72 -22.26 29.56
C ALA A 8 14.34 -22.27 28.85
N ALA A 9 13.28 -22.42 29.63
CA ALA A 9 11.93 -22.19 29.15
C ALA A 9 11.80 -20.72 28.68
N PRO A 10 11.04 -20.44 27.60
CA PRO A 10 10.79 -19.06 27.18
C PRO A 10 10.10 -18.28 28.30
N PRO A 11 10.50 -17.03 28.57
CA PRO A 11 9.81 -16.19 29.55
C PRO A 11 8.40 -15.88 29.05
N ALA A 12 7.44 -15.95 29.97
CA ALA A 12 6.03 -15.74 29.72
C ALA A 12 5.77 -14.38 29.06
N ALA A 13 5.00 -14.39 27.97
CA ALA A 13 4.26 -13.20 27.54
C ALA A 13 3.45 -12.70 28.73
N SER A 14 3.52 -11.40 29.03
CA SER A 14 2.71 -10.81 30.09
C SER A 14 1.24 -11.10 29.80
N THR A 15 0.67 -11.98 30.62
CA THR A 15 -0.74 -12.36 30.60
C THR A 15 -1.59 -11.12 30.86
N ALA A 16 -2.55 -10.84 29.96
CA ALA A 16 -3.75 -10.13 30.35
C ALA A 16 -4.36 -10.81 31.60
N PRO A 17 -4.95 -10.06 32.56
CA PRO A 17 -5.42 -10.65 33.79
C PRO A 17 -6.45 -11.74 33.50
N ALA A 18 -6.30 -12.87 34.18
CA ALA A 18 -7.16 -14.04 34.02
C ALA A 18 -8.63 -13.67 34.28
N SER A 19 -9.46 -13.77 33.25
CA SER A 19 -10.86 -14.13 33.42
C SER A 19 -11.03 -15.58 32.95
N GLY A 20 -11.57 -16.40 33.85
CA GLY A 20 -11.74 -17.83 33.63
C GLY A 20 -12.60 -18.14 32.41
N GLY A 21 -12.24 -19.21 31.71
CA GLY A 21 -13.09 -19.96 30.78
C GLY A 21 -13.71 -19.13 29.65
N LEU A 22 -13.01 -19.00 28.52
CA LEU A 22 -13.64 -18.65 27.25
C LEU A 22 -13.78 -19.90 26.36
N PRO A 23 -14.96 -20.13 25.75
CA PRO A 23 -15.24 -21.32 24.97
C PRO A 23 -14.47 -21.29 23.65
N THR A 24 -13.66 -22.32 23.40
CA THR A 24 -13.21 -22.65 22.05
C THR A 24 -14.44 -22.99 21.21
N LEU A 25 -14.59 -22.38 20.05
CA LEU A 25 -15.67 -22.72 19.11
C LEU A 25 -15.54 -24.21 18.70
N PRO A 26 -16.66 -24.96 18.65
CA PRO A 26 -16.61 -26.42 18.51
C PRO A 26 -16.22 -26.88 17.09
N PRO A 27 -15.64 -28.09 16.93
CA PRO A 27 -14.99 -28.57 15.70
C PRO A 27 -15.92 -28.95 14.54
N GLN A 28 -17.18 -28.53 14.54
CA GLN A 28 -18.24 -29.14 13.73
C GLN A 28 -18.54 -28.46 12.39
N TYR A 29 -17.55 -27.79 11.78
CA TYR A 29 -17.68 -27.23 10.42
C TYR A 29 -16.51 -27.54 9.47
N SER A 30 -15.63 -28.51 9.77
CA SER A 30 -14.63 -28.96 8.80
C SER A 30 -14.81 -30.43 8.43
N THR A 31 -15.78 -30.67 7.57
CA THR A 31 -15.78 -31.83 6.68
C THR A 31 -16.03 -31.32 5.26
N GLY A 32 -15.00 -30.77 4.64
CA GLY A 32 -15.03 -30.25 3.27
C GLY A 32 -13.62 -30.22 2.72
N ASN A 33 -13.34 -31.12 1.77
CA ASN A 33 -12.09 -31.17 1.06
C ASN A 33 -12.06 -29.99 0.06
N LEU A 34 -11.46 -28.87 0.45
CA LEU A 34 -11.18 -27.72 -0.43
C LEU A 34 -9.71 -27.35 -0.29
N GLY A 35 -8.88 -28.01 -1.10
CA GLY A 35 -7.54 -27.48 -1.38
C GLY A 35 -7.67 -26.05 -1.91
N PHE A 36 -6.79 -25.16 -1.41
CA PHE A 36 -6.59 -23.74 -1.76
C PHE A 36 -7.10 -22.65 -0.80
N PHE A 37 -7.94 -22.89 0.21
CA PHE A 37 -8.35 -21.81 1.14
C PHE A 37 -8.24 -22.20 2.62
N THR A 38 -7.00 -22.28 3.14
CA THR A 38 -6.71 -22.18 4.58
C THR A 38 -5.51 -21.26 4.81
N ARG A 39 -5.60 -20.02 4.33
CA ARG A 39 -4.82 -18.93 4.92
C ARG A 39 -5.81 -18.16 5.79
N GLN A 40 -5.73 -18.30 7.11
CA GLN A 40 -6.01 -17.14 7.94
C GLN A 40 -4.98 -16.10 7.47
N THR A 41 -5.40 -15.16 6.64
CA THR A 41 -4.52 -14.16 6.06
C THR A 41 -4.02 -13.26 7.19
N GLU A 42 -2.71 -13.21 7.35
CA GLU A 42 -2.05 -12.36 8.33
C GLU A 42 -2.16 -10.90 7.88
N ALA A 43 -2.24 -9.99 8.85
CA ALA A 43 -2.11 -8.57 8.59
C ALA A 43 -0.71 -8.27 8.02
N VAL A 44 -0.62 -7.38 7.02
CA VAL A 44 0.64 -7.07 6.34
C VAL A 44 0.97 -5.58 6.44
N PRO A 45 2.22 -5.21 6.73
CA PRO A 45 2.70 -3.84 6.57
C PRO A 45 2.63 -3.41 5.10
N THR A 46 2.08 -2.23 4.83
CA THR A 46 1.95 -1.68 3.47
C THR A 46 2.85 -0.47 3.23
N SER A 47 3.15 0.29 4.29
CA SER A 47 3.95 1.51 4.19
C SER A 47 4.68 1.81 5.49
N VAL A 48 5.74 2.62 5.40
CA VAL A 48 6.45 3.17 6.55
C VAL A 48 6.79 4.64 6.32
N THR A 49 6.63 5.46 7.36
CA THR A 49 7.04 6.87 7.34
C THR A 49 7.60 7.28 8.71
N VAL A 50 8.37 8.36 8.74
CA VAL A 50 8.87 8.95 10.00
C VAL A 50 7.89 10.05 10.42
N GLY A 51 7.36 9.94 11.64
CA GLY A 51 6.47 10.95 12.19
C GLY A 51 7.21 12.17 12.75
N PRO A 52 6.47 13.22 13.16
CA PRO A 52 7.04 14.45 13.72
C PRO A 52 7.84 14.24 15.02
N ASP A 53 7.62 13.14 15.71
CA ASP A 53 8.31 12.75 16.94
C ASP A 53 9.56 11.87 16.69
N GLY A 54 9.90 11.63 15.43
CA GLY A 54 11.03 10.79 15.00
C GLY A 54 10.80 9.28 15.12
N ALA A 55 9.60 8.83 15.51
CA ALA A 55 9.26 7.40 15.51
C ALA A 55 8.91 6.91 14.09
N LEU A 56 8.99 5.59 13.88
CA LEU A 56 8.49 4.95 12.67
C LEU A 56 7.00 4.69 12.80
N TYR A 57 6.25 5.01 11.76
CA TYR A 57 4.82 4.73 11.65
C TYR A 57 4.61 3.79 10.48
N VAL A 58 3.82 2.74 10.70
CA VAL A 58 3.61 1.66 9.75
C VAL A 58 2.13 1.50 9.49
N GLY A 59 1.70 1.66 8.23
CA GLY A 59 0.37 1.27 7.80
C GLY A 59 0.26 -0.25 7.79
N VAL A 60 -0.79 -0.80 8.41
CA VAL A 60 -1.03 -2.24 8.47
C VAL A 60 -2.39 -2.54 7.88
N LEU A 61 -2.37 -3.28 6.78
CA LEU A 61 -3.55 -3.83 6.12
C LEU A 61 -3.98 -5.14 6.78
N THR A 62 -5.28 -5.40 6.77
CA THR A 62 -5.88 -6.59 7.34
C THR A 62 -5.77 -7.78 6.39
N GLY A 63 -5.91 -8.99 6.92
CA GLY A 63 -6.09 -10.15 6.06
C GLY A 63 -7.42 -10.11 5.32
N ILE A 64 -7.46 -10.70 4.12
CA ILE A 64 -8.71 -10.99 3.38
C ILE A 64 -9.74 -11.63 4.33
N PRO A 65 -10.99 -11.12 4.41
CA PRO A 65 -11.68 -10.27 3.44
C PRO A 65 -11.61 -8.76 3.69
N TYR A 66 -10.48 -8.26 4.20
CA TYR A 66 -10.24 -6.82 4.37
C TYR A 66 -11.31 -6.11 5.21
N ALA A 67 -11.67 -6.70 6.35
CA ALA A 67 -12.78 -6.21 7.14
C ALA A 67 -12.61 -4.72 7.51
N ASP A 68 -13.59 -3.90 7.11
CA ASP A 68 -13.68 -2.50 7.46
C ASP A 68 -13.44 -2.26 8.95
N GLY A 69 -12.57 -1.30 9.25
CA GLY A 69 -12.24 -0.89 10.61
C GLY A 69 -11.13 -1.70 11.28
N TYR A 70 -10.62 -2.75 10.66
CA TYR A 70 -9.56 -3.58 11.25
C TYR A 70 -8.15 -3.12 10.85
N ALA A 71 -7.99 -2.30 9.81
CA ALA A 71 -6.68 -1.75 9.48
C ALA A 71 -6.31 -0.64 10.47
N TYR A 72 -5.01 -0.50 10.66
CA TYR A 72 -4.47 0.39 11.69
C TYR A 72 -3.09 0.90 11.30
N VAL A 73 -2.68 1.95 12.01
CA VAL A 73 -1.33 2.49 11.98
C VAL A 73 -0.64 2.08 13.27
N ALA A 74 0.48 1.38 13.14
CA ALA A 74 1.38 1.10 14.24
C ALA A 74 2.41 2.21 14.37
N ARG A 75 2.78 2.58 15.60
CA ARG A 75 3.93 3.41 15.93
C ARG A 75 5.00 2.57 16.61
N ILE A 76 6.23 2.67 16.15
CA ILE A 76 7.39 1.97 16.68
C ILE A 76 8.35 3.01 17.24
N ALA A 77 8.32 3.16 18.56
CA ALA A 77 9.21 4.06 19.28
C ALA A 77 10.56 3.40 19.55
N ASN A 78 11.63 4.22 19.63
CA ASN A 78 12.97 3.77 19.97
C ASN A 78 13.40 2.52 19.15
N PRO A 79 13.55 2.63 17.82
CA PRO A 79 13.85 1.49 16.95
C PRO A 79 15.18 0.79 17.31
N SER A 80 16.03 1.43 18.10
CA SER A 80 17.26 0.87 18.66
C SER A 80 17.07 -0.04 19.90
N ALA A 81 15.85 -0.16 20.44
CA ALA A 81 15.56 -1.09 21.54
C ALA A 81 15.47 -2.54 21.05
N THR A 82 16.17 -3.48 21.69
CA THR A 82 16.21 -4.91 21.35
C THR A 82 14.98 -5.65 21.87
N THR A 83 13.87 -5.49 21.15
CA THR A 83 12.57 -6.13 21.45
C THR A 83 12.09 -6.99 20.28
N GLY A 84 12.99 -7.33 19.36
CA GLY A 84 12.68 -8.17 18.20
C GLY A 84 12.20 -9.55 18.61
N PHE A 85 11.41 -10.18 17.74
CA PHE A 85 10.90 -11.54 17.97
C PHE A 85 12.03 -12.57 18.20
N ASP A 86 13.19 -12.34 17.58
CA ASP A 86 14.40 -13.14 17.74
C ASP A 86 15.17 -12.85 19.05
N GLY A 87 14.75 -11.85 19.83
CA GLY A 87 15.42 -11.38 21.03
C GLY A 87 16.75 -10.65 20.78
N THR A 88 17.12 -10.42 19.52
CA THR A 88 18.43 -9.85 19.14
C THR A 88 18.33 -8.65 18.22
N THR A 89 17.27 -8.54 17.42
CA THR A 89 17.03 -7.43 16.52
C THR A 89 16.55 -6.21 17.31
N PRO A 90 17.22 -5.06 17.21
CA PRO A 90 16.66 -3.77 17.61
C PRO A 90 15.41 -3.49 16.78
N SER A 91 14.24 -3.39 17.42
CA SER A 91 12.96 -3.28 16.72
C SER A 91 11.98 -2.31 17.38
N GLY A 92 12.28 -1.75 18.56
CA GLY A 92 11.31 -0.94 19.29
C GLY A 92 10.07 -1.72 19.72
N VAL A 93 9.18 -1.06 20.47
CA VAL A 93 7.88 -1.65 20.87
C VAL A 93 6.79 -1.08 19.97
N PRO A 94 6.14 -1.90 19.12
CA PRO A 94 5.02 -1.44 18.32
C PRO A 94 3.81 -1.17 19.21
N GLN A 95 3.13 -0.06 18.98
CA GLN A 95 1.86 0.30 19.62
C GLN A 95 0.87 0.72 18.54
N VAL A 96 -0.42 0.42 18.71
CA VAL A 96 -1.45 0.95 17.82
C VAL A 96 -1.55 2.45 18.07
N TYR A 97 -1.30 3.24 17.02
CA TYR A 97 -1.41 4.70 17.04
C TYR A 97 -2.80 5.16 16.66
N ALA A 98 -3.36 4.58 15.59
CA ALA A 98 -4.71 4.85 15.12
C ALA A 98 -5.29 3.57 14.50
N SER A 99 -6.57 3.28 14.73
CA SER A 99 -7.27 2.08 14.23
C SER A 99 -8.63 2.43 13.66
N GLY A 100 -9.39 1.48 13.11
CA GLY A 100 -10.69 1.79 12.52
C GLY A 100 -10.59 2.29 11.09
N PHE A 101 -9.55 1.90 10.37
CA PHE A 101 -9.41 2.14 8.94
C PHE A 101 -9.88 0.90 8.14
N GLY A 102 -10.27 1.10 6.89
CA GLY A 102 -10.59 0.06 5.92
C GLY A 102 -9.33 -0.62 5.40
N GLU A 103 -8.83 -0.19 4.24
CA GLU A 103 -7.65 -0.80 3.58
C GLU A 103 -6.45 0.15 3.54
N VAL A 104 -5.67 0.27 4.62
CA VAL A 104 -4.51 1.20 4.66
C VAL A 104 -3.43 0.80 3.67
N GLN A 105 -3.30 1.56 2.58
CA GLN A 105 -2.31 1.35 1.54
C GLN A 105 -1.01 2.13 1.79
N SER A 106 -1.14 3.39 2.18
CA SER A 106 0.01 4.27 2.42
C SER A 106 -0.32 5.32 3.47
N ILE A 107 0.69 5.78 4.21
CA ILE A 107 0.57 6.89 5.15
C ILE A 107 1.71 7.90 4.97
N SER A 108 1.43 9.17 5.25
CA SER A 108 2.46 10.23 5.30
C SER A 108 2.07 11.30 6.31
N PHE A 109 3.07 11.92 6.96
CA PHE A 109 2.84 13.03 7.91
C PHE A 109 3.15 14.38 7.28
N ASN A 110 2.43 15.42 7.70
CA ASN A 110 2.93 16.79 7.70
C ASN A 110 3.63 17.04 9.04
N ASN A 111 4.96 17.17 9.04
CA ASN A 111 5.71 17.31 10.28
C ASN A 111 5.54 18.66 10.97
N SER A 112 5.09 19.68 10.24
CA SER A 112 4.88 21.02 10.81
C SER A 112 3.57 21.13 11.58
N THR A 113 2.51 20.47 11.09
CA THR A 113 1.19 20.47 11.73
C THR A 113 0.96 19.26 12.64
N GLY A 114 1.65 18.15 12.36
CA GLY A 114 1.44 16.86 13.00
C GLY A 114 0.29 16.05 12.40
N ASP A 115 -0.33 16.53 11.32
CA ASP A 115 -1.39 15.79 10.62
C ASP A 115 -0.83 14.54 9.95
N MET A 116 -1.56 13.44 10.06
CA MET A 116 -1.30 12.21 9.33
C MET A 116 -2.31 12.07 8.19
N TYR A 117 -1.83 11.73 7.00
CA TYR A 117 -2.66 11.41 5.85
C TYR A 117 -2.63 9.91 5.63
N VAL A 118 -3.81 9.30 5.66
CA VAL A 118 -4.02 7.87 5.45
C VAL A 118 -4.70 7.68 4.11
N LEU A 119 -4.04 6.95 3.22
CA LEU A 119 -4.60 6.52 1.97
C LEU A 119 -5.19 5.12 2.16
N GLU A 120 -6.51 5.02 2.01
CA GLU A 120 -7.19 3.75 1.91
C GLU A 120 -7.32 3.35 0.44
N TYR A 121 -6.95 2.10 0.14
CA TYR A 121 -7.25 1.47 -1.15
C TYR A 121 -8.78 1.34 -1.32
N ILE A 122 -9.21 0.92 -2.51
CA ILE A 122 -10.62 0.78 -2.91
C ILE A 122 -11.48 0.39 -1.70
N ASN A 123 -12.47 1.21 -1.33
CA ASN A 123 -13.29 0.94 -0.15
C ASN A 123 -14.38 -0.11 -0.43
N SER A 124 -13.99 -1.25 -0.99
CA SER A 124 -14.82 -2.42 -1.24
C SER A 124 -14.26 -3.55 -0.40
N ASN A 125 -14.97 -3.99 0.64
CA ASN A 125 -14.63 -5.14 1.49
C ASN A 125 -14.60 -6.49 0.72
N GLU A 126 -14.09 -6.52 -0.50
CA GLU A 126 -14.25 -7.59 -1.48
C GLU A 126 -12.90 -8.21 -1.83
N VAL A 127 -12.96 -9.51 -2.09
CA VAL A 127 -11.83 -10.27 -2.64
C VAL A 127 -11.63 -9.80 -4.08
N TYR A 128 -10.37 -9.60 -4.50
CA TYR A 128 -10.00 -9.30 -5.88
C TYR A 128 -10.80 -10.19 -6.86
N ASP A 129 -11.74 -9.58 -7.58
CA ASP A 129 -12.50 -10.22 -8.64
C ASP A 129 -11.89 -9.79 -9.98
N PRO A 130 -11.13 -10.67 -10.66
CA PRO A 130 -10.51 -10.31 -11.92
C PRO A 130 -11.56 -9.93 -12.98
N THR A 131 -12.81 -10.37 -12.87
CA THR A 131 -13.88 -10.12 -13.85
C THR A 131 -14.56 -8.76 -13.70
N GLN A 132 -14.32 -8.06 -12.59
CA GLN A 132 -14.89 -6.75 -12.32
C GLN A 132 -14.19 -5.68 -13.17
N ASN A 133 -14.97 -4.78 -13.76
CA ASN A 133 -14.42 -3.62 -14.44
C ASN A 133 -13.90 -2.64 -13.39
N PRO A 134 -12.61 -2.24 -13.43
CA PRO A 134 -12.05 -1.33 -12.45
C PRO A 134 -12.81 -0.01 -12.33
N ASN A 135 -13.41 0.49 -13.42
CA ASN A 135 -14.18 1.74 -13.41
C ASN A 135 -15.49 1.68 -12.61
N ASP A 136 -15.97 0.48 -12.28
CA ASP A 136 -17.18 0.30 -11.49
C ASP A 136 -16.87 0.23 -9.98
N LEU A 137 -15.60 0.31 -9.59
CA LEU A 137 -15.16 0.28 -8.21
C LEU A 137 -15.43 1.61 -7.49
N PRO A 138 -15.68 1.59 -6.17
CA PRO A 138 -15.80 2.81 -5.41
C PRO A 138 -14.46 3.58 -5.36
N PRO A 139 -14.50 4.90 -5.19
CA PRO A 139 -13.27 5.68 -5.03
C PRO A 139 -12.50 5.25 -3.78
N SER A 140 -11.18 5.39 -3.85
CA SER A 140 -10.28 5.34 -2.71
C SER A 140 -10.52 6.55 -1.79
N LYS A 141 -9.97 6.51 -0.57
CA LYS A 141 -10.13 7.61 0.39
C LYS A 141 -8.77 8.14 0.83
N LEU A 142 -8.61 9.45 0.76
CA LEU A 142 -7.55 10.17 1.45
C LEU A 142 -8.14 10.82 2.71
N ILE A 143 -7.64 10.39 3.87
CA ILE A 143 -8.15 10.80 5.18
C ILE A 143 -7.06 11.58 5.90
N GLN A 144 -7.33 12.85 6.19
CA GLN A 144 -6.55 13.64 7.14
C GLN A 144 -6.93 13.23 8.55
N VAL A 145 -5.93 12.97 9.39
CA VAL A 145 -6.06 12.67 10.82
C VAL A 145 -5.25 13.72 11.58
N ALA A 146 -5.96 14.61 12.26
CA ALA A 146 -5.35 15.66 13.06
C ALA A 146 -4.67 15.08 14.32
N PRO A 147 -3.74 15.81 14.97
CA PRO A 147 -3.07 15.37 16.19
C PRO A 147 -4.00 15.02 17.35
N ASP A 148 -5.21 15.61 17.38
CA ASP A 148 -6.24 15.30 18.38
C ASP A 148 -7.07 14.04 18.05
N GLY A 149 -6.80 13.40 16.91
CA GLY A 149 -7.48 12.22 16.42
C GLY A 149 -8.69 12.51 15.53
N THR A 150 -9.06 13.78 15.32
CA THR A 150 -10.15 14.16 14.41
C THR A 150 -9.84 13.70 12.99
N ARG A 151 -10.82 13.08 12.32
CA ARG A 151 -10.67 12.57 10.96
C ARG A 151 -11.50 13.37 9.97
N THR A 152 -10.94 13.66 8.81
CA THR A 152 -11.64 14.31 7.69
C THR A 152 -11.23 13.62 6.40
N THR A 153 -12.20 13.12 5.63
CA THR A 153 -11.94 12.66 4.26
C THR A 153 -11.79 13.90 3.37
N ILE A 154 -10.65 14.01 2.70
CA ILE A 154 -10.30 15.19 1.88
C ILE A 154 -10.34 14.92 0.38
N SER A 155 -10.52 13.66 -0.03
CA SER A 155 -10.72 13.27 -1.42
C SER A 155 -12.20 13.14 -1.82
N GLY A 156 -12.46 13.24 -3.11
CA GLY A 156 -13.72 12.92 -3.78
C GLY A 156 -13.59 11.77 -4.80
N PRO A 157 -14.50 11.71 -5.80
CA PRO A 157 -14.52 10.66 -6.83
C PRO A 157 -13.29 10.64 -7.75
N GLU A 158 -12.51 11.72 -7.79
CA GLU A 158 -11.27 11.78 -8.55
C GLU A 158 -10.20 10.83 -8.02
N LEU A 159 -10.26 10.46 -6.74
CA LEU A 159 -9.33 9.53 -6.14
C LEU A 159 -9.77 8.10 -6.41
N HIS A 160 -9.36 7.57 -7.55
CA HIS A 160 -9.63 6.19 -7.92
C HIS A 160 -8.34 5.37 -7.85
N LEU A 161 -8.37 4.20 -7.19
CA LEU A 161 -7.24 3.26 -7.16
C LEU A 161 -5.92 3.89 -6.66
N GLY A 162 -5.99 4.53 -5.49
CA GLY A 162 -4.85 5.23 -4.88
C GLY A 162 -3.78 4.26 -4.38
N ASN A 163 -2.55 4.39 -4.91
CA ASN A 163 -1.44 3.50 -4.59
C ASN A 163 -0.49 4.03 -3.51
N TYR A 164 -0.24 5.34 -3.49
CA TYR A 164 0.77 5.92 -2.61
C TYR A 164 0.46 7.37 -2.25
N VAL A 165 0.72 7.77 -1.01
CA VAL A 165 0.59 9.18 -0.55
C VAL A 165 1.92 9.71 -0.05
N LEU A 166 2.23 10.96 -0.39
CA LEU A 166 3.43 11.67 0.05
C LEU A 166 3.12 13.15 0.33
N VAL A 167 3.50 13.64 1.50
CA VAL A 167 3.33 15.05 1.87
C VAL A 167 4.58 15.86 1.53
N ASN A 168 4.40 16.99 0.83
CA ASN A 168 5.43 18.00 0.64
C ASN A 168 5.62 18.80 1.94
N GLN A 169 6.72 18.54 2.64
CA GLN A 169 6.99 19.17 3.95
C GLN A 169 7.20 20.70 3.89
N LYS A 170 7.42 21.27 2.69
CA LYS A 170 7.63 22.72 2.53
C LYS A 170 6.32 23.47 2.34
N THR A 171 5.38 22.89 1.59
CA THR A 171 4.13 23.56 1.21
C THR A 171 2.93 23.05 2.02
N GLY A 172 2.99 21.81 2.52
CA GLY A 172 1.87 21.12 3.14
C GLY A 172 0.98 20.38 2.15
N ASP A 173 1.28 20.46 0.84
CA ASP A 173 0.53 19.76 -0.20
C ASP A 173 0.67 18.24 -0.05
N VAL A 174 -0.38 17.53 -0.45
CA VAL A 174 -0.47 16.07 -0.34
C VAL A 174 -0.55 15.47 -1.75
N TYR A 175 0.48 14.75 -2.14
CA TYR A 175 0.56 14.11 -3.44
C TYR A 175 0.10 12.66 -3.34
N VAL A 176 -0.80 12.25 -4.25
CA VAL A 176 -1.31 10.88 -4.32
C VAL A 176 -1.08 10.29 -5.70
N ALA A 177 -0.38 9.17 -5.77
CA ALA A 177 -0.25 8.38 -6.98
C ALA A 177 -1.50 7.51 -7.16
N ILE A 178 -2.13 7.60 -8.32
CA ILE A 178 -3.31 6.83 -8.68
C ILE A 178 -3.08 6.04 -9.96
N ASP A 179 -3.74 4.89 -10.05
CA ASP A 179 -3.74 4.06 -11.26
C ASP A 179 -5.15 3.97 -11.83
N ASN A 180 -5.42 4.65 -12.93
CA ASN A 180 -6.79 4.67 -13.49
C ASN A 180 -7.20 3.38 -14.22
N ASP A 181 -6.36 2.34 -14.22
CA ASP A 181 -6.56 1.14 -15.04
C ASP A 181 -6.80 -0.16 -14.29
N GLY A 182 -6.72 -0.16 -12.96
CA GLY A 182 -7.01 -1.31 -12.09
C GLY A 182 -5.77 -2.05 -11.53
N PRO A 183 -5.95 -2.87 -10.47
CA PRO A 183 -4.85 -3.62 -9.88
C PRO A 183 -4.34 -4.72 -10.83
N GLY A 184 -3.07 -4.65 -11.22
CA GLY A 184 -2.41 -5.68 -12.04
C GLY A 184 -2.70 -5.58 -13.55
N THR A 185 -3.63 -4.71 -13.90
CA THR A 185 -4.19 -4.55 -15.23
C THR A 185 -3.53 -3.37 -15.93
N ALA A 186 -2.31 -3.55 -16.42
CA ALA A 186 -1.64 -2.48 -17.17
C ALA A 186 -2.28 -2.22 -18.56
N THR A 187 -3.54 -2.59 -18.82
CA THR A 187 -4.20 -2.65 -20.15
C THR A 187 -4.09 -1.39 -20.98
N SER A 188 -4.02 -0.25 -20.32
CA SER A 188 -3.98 1.10 -20.84
C SER A 188 -2.73 1.79 -20.26
N PRO A 189 -1.56 1.60 -20.90
CA PRO A 189 -0.38 2.38 -20.58
C PRO A 189 -0.68 3.88 -20.56
N GLY A 190 -0.15 4.59 -19.57
CA GLY A 190 -0.21 6.04 -19.51
C GLY A 190 -1.50 6.63 -18.95
N THR A 191 -2.36 5.86 -18.29
CA THR A 191 -3.56 6.40 -17.62
C THR A 191 -3.31 6.83 -16.18
N GLY A 192 -2.18 6.43 -15.59
CA GLY A 192 -1.83 6.79 -14.22
C GLY A 192 -1.48 8.27 -14.05
N GLU A 193 -1.79 8.78 -12.86
CA GLU A 193 -1.64 10.19 -12.52
C GLU A 193 -1.01 10.36 -11.12
N VAL A 194 -0.49 11.56 -10.88
CA VAL A 194 -0.26 12.07 -9.52
C VAL A 194 -1.22 13.22 -9.31
N LEU A 195 -2.07 13.09 -8.30
CA LEU A 195 -2.95 14.16 -7.84
C LEU A 195 -2.23 15.00 -6.80
N ASP A 196 -2.42 16.31 -6.87
CA ASP A 196 -2.01 17.29 -5.86
C ASP A 196 -3.24 17.80 -5.11
N TYR A 197 -3.30 17.48 -3.81
CA TYR A 197 -4.27 18.02 -2.88
C TYR A 197 -3.66 19.20 -2.13
N HIS A 198 -4.27 20.37 -2.32
CA HIS A 198 -3.88 21.62 -1.70
C HIS A 198 -5.02 22.16 -0.84
N GLN A 199 -4.70 22.59 0.38
CA GLN A 199 -5.65 23.26 1.25
C GLN A 199 -5.58 24.77 1.05
N ASP A 200 -6.70 25.38 0.65
CA ASP A 200 -6.80 26.84 0.56
C ASP A 200 -6.63 27.45 1.97
N PRO A 201 -5.60 28.28 2.19
CA PRO A 201 -5.29 28.81 3.53
C PRO A 201 -6.34 29.81 4.03
N SER A 202 -7.15 30.38 3.14
CA SER A 202 -8.19 31.36 3.50
C SER A 202 -9.51 30.72 3.91
N THR A 203 -9.85 29.57 3.31
CA THR A 203 -11.12 28.89 3.54
C THR A 203 -10.98 27.58 4.31
N GLY A 204 -9.78 26.99 4.35
CA GLY A 204 -9.52 25.66 4.87
C GLY A 204 -10.04 24.53 3.98
N ALA A 205 -10.59 24.85 2.79
CA ALA A 205 -11.12 23.86 1.86
C ALA A 205 -10.00 23.14 1.12
N TRP A 206 -10.18 21.83 0.91
CA TRP A 206 -9.28 21.02 0.10
C TRP A 206 -9.69 21.09 -1.38
N ASN A 207 -8.70 21.25 -2.26
CA ASN A 207 -8.85 21.19 -3.71
C ASN A 207 -7.86 20.18 -4.27
N SER A 208 -8.21 19.52 -5.37
CA SER A 208 -7.35 18.56 -6.08
C SER A 208 -7.06 19.01 -7.50
N SER A 209 -5.86 18.73 -8.00
CA SER A 209 -5.50 18.92 -9.41
C SER A 209 -4.54 17.82 -9.89
N VAL A 210 -4.43 17.63 -11.20
CA VAL A 210 -3.47 16.67 -11.78
C VAL A 210 -2.10 17.33 -11.88
N LEU A 211 -1.14 16.82 -11.11
CA LEU A 211 0.25 17.27 -11.10
C LEU A 211 1.08 16.61 -12.21
N ALA A 212 0.83 15.32 -12.44
CA ALA A 212 1.48 14.53 -13.48
C ALA A 212 0.49 13.53 -14.06
N SER A 213 0.62 13.21 -15.34
CA SER A 213 -0.25 12.27 -16.05
C SER A 213 0.56 11.44 -17.04
N GLY A 214 -0.05 10.49 -17.74
CA GLY A 214 0.70 9.69 -18.71
C GLY A 214 1.61 8.65 -18.06
N LEU A 215 1.40 8.31 -16.79
CA LEU A 215 2.23 7.38 -16.01
C LEU A 215 1.73 5.93 -16.15
N ASN A 216 2.65 4.97 -16.02
CA ASN A 216 2.36 3.54 -16.10
C ASN A 216 2.28 2.94 -14.70
N ASN A 217 1.08 2.93 -14.12
CA ASN A 217 0.79 2.38 -12.80
C ASN A 217 1.79 2.89 -11.73
N PRO A 218 1.70 4.17 -11.33
CA PRO A 218 2.59 4.76 -10.35
C PRO A 218 2.34 4.17 -8.96
N ARG A 219 3.40 3.67 -8.31
CA ARG A 219 3.31 2.90 -7.05
C ARG A 219 4.07 3.49 -5.87
N GLY A 220 4.96 4.44 -6.11
CA GLY A 220 5.78 5.05 -5.07
C GLY A 220 6.30 6.41 -5.49
N MET A 221 6.52 7.29 -4.52
CA MET A 221 7.01 8.63 -4.76
C MET A 221 8.06 9.05 -3.72
N ALA A 222 9.01 9.87 -4.14
CA ALA A 222 9.99 10.50 -3.25
C ALA A 222 10.43 11.86 -3.80
N PHE A 223 10.83 12.76 -2.91
CA PHE A 223 11.50 14.01 -3.30
C PHE A 223 13.00 13.78 -3.50
N GLY A 224 13.53 14.26 -4.62
CA GLY A 224 14.96 14.27 -4.88
C GLY A 224 15.67 15.41 -4.15
N PRO A 225 17.02 15.35 -4.07
CA PRO A 225 17.83 16.44 -3.51
C PRO A 225 17.75 17.74 -4.33
N ASP A 226 17.31 17.64 -5.59
CA ASP A 226 17.03 18.78 -6.48
C ASP A 226 15.67 19.44 -6.20
N GLY A 227 14.90 18.91 -5.24
CA GLY A 227 13.58 19.41 -4.85
C GLY A 227 12.43 18.92 -5.73
N ASN A 228 12.71 18.07 -6.73
CA ASN A 228 11.69 17.57 -7.65
C ASN A 228 11.07 16.26 -7.16
N LEU A 229 9.90 15.92 -7.70
CA LEU A 229 9.19 14.70 -7.36
C LEU A 229 9.64 13.57 -8.30
N TYR A 230 9.94 12.41 -7.73
CA TYR A 230 10.32 11.20 -8.46
C TYR A 230 9.23 10.15 -8.24
N VAL A 231 8.66 9.66 -9.32
CA VAL A 231 7.56 8.71 -9.34
C VAL A 231 8.06 7.38 -9.88
N LEU A 232 7.87 6.31 -9.10
CA LEU A 232 8.15 4.94 -9.51
C LEU A 232 6.92 4.38 -10.24
N GLU A 233 7.14 3.95 -11.47
CA GLU A 233 6.14 3.33 -12.33
C GLU A 233 6.41 1.82 -12.42
N GLN A 234 5.39 0.99 -12.17
CA GLN A 234 5.50 -0.45 -12.39
C GLN A 234 5.84 -0.76 -13.86
N GLY A 235 5.34 0.04 -14.79
CA GLY A 235 5.48 -0.21 -16.22
C GLY A 235 4.33 -1.05 -16.77
N THR A 236 4.55 -1.62 -17.95
CA THR A 236 3.51 -2.25 -18.78
C THR A 236 3.69 -3.76 -18.95
N GLY A 237 4.64 -4.38 -18.25
CA GLY A 237 5.04 -5.78 -18.46
C GLY A 237 5.46 -6.04 -19.91
N THR A 238 5.08 -7.21 -20.42
CA THR A 238 5.14 -7.53 -21.87
C THR A 238 3.70 -7.66 -22.41
N PRO A 239 3.18 -6.64 -23.11
CA PRO A 239 1.82 -6.66 -23.67
C PRO A 239 1.61 -7.77 -24.70
N SER A 240 0.36 -8.20 -24.87
CA SER A 240 -0.02 -9.13 -25.91
C SER A 240 0.30 -8.57 -27.30
N GLY A 241 0.85 -9.42 -28.17
CA GLY A 241 1.28 -9.01 -29.52
C GLY A 241 2.56 -8.17 -29.57
N ALA A 242 3.16 -7.81 -28.44
CA ALA A 242 4.49 -7.21 -28.43
C ALA A 242 5.55 -8.22 -28.91
N PRO A 243 6.65 -7.77 -29.54
CA PRO A 243 7.77 -8.64 -29.87
C PRO A 243 8.26 -9.40 -28.63
N GLY A 244 8.31 -10.73 -28.72
CA GLY A 244 8.73 -11.59 -27.62
C GLY A 244 7.66 -11.92 -26.58
N ALA A 245 6.40 -11.50 -26.77
CA ALA A 245 5.28 -11.83 -25.87
C ALA A 245 5.10 -13.35 -25.69
N ASP A 246 5.25 -14.14 -26.77
CA ASP A 246 5.12 -15.60 -26.74
C ASP A 246 6.25 -16.31 -25.99
N THR A 247 7.37 -15.64 -25.80
CA THR A 247 8.56 -16.16 -25.10
C THR A 247 8.83 -15.44 -23.78
N ALA A 248 7.99 -14.48 -23.41
CA ALA A 248 8.11 -13.77 -22.15
C ALA A 248 7.95 -14.77 -21.00
N PRO A 249 8.81 -14.72 -19.96
CA PRO A 249 8.60 -15.54 -18.77
C PRO A 249 7.22 -15.26 -18.18
N THR A 250 6.55 -16.31 -17.73
CA THR A 250 5.23 -16.21 -17.09
C THR A 250 5.17 -16.96 -15.77
N ILE A 251 4.33 -16.48 -14.86
CA ILE A 251 3.91 -17.22 -13.68
C ILE A 251 2.39 -17.28 -13.58
N PRO A 252 1.80 -18.42 -13.17
CA PRO A 252 0.39 -18.47 -12.80
C PRO A 252 0.15 -17.67 -11.51
N PHE A 253 -0.82 -16.77 -11.52
CA PHE A 253 -1.27 -16.04 -10.32
C PHE A 253 -2.54 -16.68 -9.76
N ILE A 254 -3.61 -16.70 -10.57
CA ILE A 254 -4.85 -17.45 -10.29
C ILE A 254 -4.91 -18.60 -11.30
N PRO A 255 -4.66 -19.86 -10.89
CA PRO A 255 -4.59 -20.99 -11.81
C PRO A 255 -5.79 -21.06 -12.77
N GLY A 256 -5.51 -21.00 -14.07
CA GLY A 256 -6.53 -21.05 -15.13
C GLY A 256 -7.28 -19.75 -15.42
N GLN A 257 -7.12 -18.71 -14.60
CA GLN A 257 -7.82 -17.42 -14.77
C GLN A 257 -6.87 -16.24 -15.04
N VAL A 258 -5.77 -16.16 -14.29
CA VAL A 258 -4.81 -15.04 -14.37
C VAL A 258 -3.39 -15.59 -14.35
N SER A 259 -2.58 -15.15 -15.29
CA SER A 259 -1.14 -15.34 -15.30
C SER A 259 -0.45 -14.00 -15.54
N GLU A 260 0.81 -13.89 -15.17
CA GLU A 260 1.59 -12.67 -15.31
C GLU A 260 2.66 -12.85 -16.38
N ARG A 261 2.84 -11.85 -17.25
CA ARG A 261 3.92 -11.76 -18.24
C ARG A 261 4.96 -10.74 -17.79
N PHE A 262 6.19 -11.20 -17.59
CA PHE A 262 7.28 -10.33 -17.17
C PHE A 262 7.85 -9.50 -18.33
N GLY A 263 8.36 -8.33 -18.00
CA GLY A 263 9.07 -7.42 -18.90
C GLY A 263 10.06 -6.53 -18.15
N TYR A 264 10.64 -5.57 -18.88
CA TYR A 264 11.55 -4.56 -18.34
C TYR A 264 11.09 -3.17 -18.75
N THR A 265 9.88 -2.82 -18.31
CA THR A 265 9.21 -1.57 -18.68
C THR A 265 8.92 -0.67 -17.49
N GLY A 266 9.33 -1.07 -16.28
CA GLY A 266 9.27 -0.20 -15.11
C GLY A 266 10.22 0.98 -15.26
N SER A 267 9.82 2.11 -14.70
CA SER A 267 10.51 3.38 -14.91
C SER A 267 10.50 4.28 -13.67
N ILE A 268 11.38 5.28 -13.70
CA ILE A 268 11.36 6.41 -12.77
C ILE A 268 11.10 7.66 -13.58
N THR A 269 10.01 8.36 -13.27
CA THR A 269 9.67 9.67 -13.83
C THR A 269 10.06 10.77 -12.87
N ARG A 270 10.80 11.78 -13.34
CA ARG A 270 11.00 13.06 -12.62
C ARG A 270 9.89 14.02 -13.05
N VAL A 271 9.25 14.68 -12.09
CA VAL A 271 8.26 15.75 -12.27
C VAL A 271 8.84 17.04 -11.68
N ASP A 272 8.97 18.07 -12.50
CA ASP A 272 9.53 19.35 -12.10
C ASP A 272 8.50 20.21 -11.37
N ILE A 273 8.50 20.09 -10.04
CA ILE A 273 7.59 20.85 -9.17
C ILE A 273 8.21 22.16 -8.66
N THR A 274 9.42 22.48 -9.13
CA THR A 274 10.16 23.68 -8.73
C THR A 274 10.25 24.72 -9.84
N GLY A 275 9.96 24.32 -11.08
CA GLY A 275 10.05 25.12 -12.28
C GLY A 275 8.75 25.09 -13.08
N ASP A 276 8.81 24.53 -14.28
CA ASP A 276 7.78 24.67 -15.32
C ASP A 276 6.72 23.56 -15.33
N GLY A 277 6.77 22.61 -14.40
CA GLY A 277 5.84 21.48 -14.36
C GLY A 277 6.20 20.36 -15.34
N SER A 278 7.34 20.41 -16.03
CA SER A 278 7.72 19.37 -16.99
C SER A 278 7.95 18.01 -16.32
N GLN A 279 7.55 16.93 -17.00
CA GLN A 279 7.81 15.56 -16.55
C GLN A 279 8.58 14.74 -17.58
N GLN A 280 9.45 13.84 -17.11
CA GLN A 280 10.25 12.97 -17.97
C GLN A 280 10.59 11.65 -17.27
N ARG A 281 10.44 10.53 -18.00
CA ARG A 281 11.03 9.24 -17.62
C ARG A 281 12.56 9.35 -17.73
N ILE A 282 13.23 9.40 -16.59
CA ILE A 282 14.69 9.54 -16.49
C ILE A 282 15.39 8.19 -16.37
N TYR A 283 14.64 7.14 -16.04
CA TYR A 283 15.12 5.76 -16.03
C TYR A 283 14.03 4.84 -16.55
N THR A 284 14.41 3.85 -17.35
CA THR A 284 13.55 2.76 -17.83
C THR A 284 14.32 1.45 -17.76
N GLY A 285 13.62 0.32 -17.84
CA GLY A 285 14.24 -1.00 -17.80
C GLY A 285 14.22 -1.68 -16.42
N LEU A 286 13.41 -1.18 -15.48
CA LEU A 286 13.13 -1.91 -14.25
C LEU A 286 12.23 -3.11 -14.55
N PRO A 287 12.35 -4.21 -13.78
CA PRO A 287 11.44 -5.34 -13.88
C PRO A 287 9.98 -4.89 -13.76
N SER A 288 9.14 -5.46 -14.60
CA SER A 288 7.71 -5.19 -14.64
C SER A 288 6.96 -6.48 -14.94
N PHE A 289 5.66 -6.46 -14.68
CA PHE A 289 4.76 -7.52 -15.10
C PHE A 289 3.42 -6.93 -15.52
N ARG A 290 2.64 -7.76 -16.20
CA ARG A 290 1.27 -7.50 -16.61
C ARG A 290 0.45 -8.76 -16.49
N GLU A 291 -0.77 -8.65 -16.00
CA GLU A 291 -1.72 -9.76 -15.98
C GLU A 291 -2.29 -10.07 -17.38
N PHE A 292 -2.54 -11.35 -17.64
CA PHE A 292 -3.18 -11.82 -18.86
C PHE A 292 -4.00 -13.07 -18.59
N ASN A 293 -4.99 -13.32 -19.44
CA ASN A 293 -5.77 -14.55 -19.39
C ASN A 293 -4.95 -15.68 -20.05
N PRO A 294 -4.57 -16.75 -19.32
CA PRO A 294 -3.73 -17.82 -19.87
C PRO A 294 -4.43 -18.67 -20.95
N THR A 295 -5.76 -18.62 -21.02
CA THR A 295 -6.54 -19.33 -22.05
C THR A 295 -6.63 -18.54 -23.35
N THR A 296 -6.81 -17.22 -23.28
CA THR A 296 -7.03 -16.37 -24.46
C THR A 296 -5.78 -15.60 -24.92
N GLY A 297 -4.75 -15.50 -24.07
CA GLY A 297 -3.55 -14.68 -24.31
C GLY A 297 -3.78 -13.17 -24.25
N GLN A 298 -5.02 -12.74 -23.99
CA GLN A 298 -5.39 -11.32 -23.91
C GLN A 298 -4.89 -10.72 -22.61
N ASP A 299 -4.38 -9.49 -22.71
CA ASP A 299 -4.03 -8.68 -21.55
C ASP A 299 -5.26 -8.47 -20.68
N ARG A 300 -5.03 -8.49 -19.37
CA ARG A 300 -6.01 -8.14 -18.36
C ARG A 300 -5.63 -6.84 -17.73
#